data_AF-A0A6A4ZNK3-F1
#
_entry.id   AF-A0A6A4ZNK3-F1
#
_cell.length_a   1.000
_cell.length_b   1.000
_cell.length_c   1.000
_cell.angle_alpha   90.00
_cell.angle_beta   90.00
_cell.angle_gamma   90.00
#
_symmetry.space_group_name_H-M   'P 1'
#
loop_
_entity.id
_entity.type
_entity.pdbx_description
1 polymer ?
#
loop_
_entity_poly.entity_id
_entity_poly.type
_entity_poly.pdbx_seq_one_letter_code
_entity_poly.pdbx_strand_id
1 'polypeptide(L)'
;MTAAANGELVPPAFILPGVTCETSVMDACPVDGALVTTAPKAFMNAAIFNTWLVSVREWKLIARCGPPAVLVLDNCSSHHCTESEFICDSNGIVLVFLPPNATHLLVSIADIAVFRME
;
A
#
# COMPACT_ATOMS: atom_id res chain seq x y z
N MET A 1 -0.03 8.47 1.15
CA MET A 1 0.09 8.57 -0.32
C MET A 1 1.36 7.83 -0.69
N THR A 2 1.30 7.00 -1.71
CA THR A 2 2.42 6.14 -2.15
C THR A 2 2.63 6.40 -3.63
N ALA A 3 3.87 6.52 -4.09
CA ALA A 3 4.20 6.52 -5.49
C ALA A 3 5.23 5.41 -5.81
N ALA A 4 5.46 5.21 -7.09
CA ALA A 4 6.48 4.31 -7.62
C ALA A 4 7.76 5.11 -7.93
N ALA A 5 8.93 4.47 -7.97
CA ALA A 5 10.23 5.16 -8.12
C ALA A 5 10.37 6.09 -9.35
N ASN A 6 9.46 6.00 -10.33
CA ASN A 6 9.39 6.89 -11.48
C ASN A 6 8.44 8.10 -11.28
N GLY A 7 7.91 8.30 -10.07
CA GLY A 7 7.01 9.39 -9.69
C GLY A 7 5.53 9.16 -10.01
N GLU A 8 5.14 7.97 -10.48
CA GLU A 8 3.72 7.68 -10.72
C GLU A 8 3.02 7.33 -9.41
N LEU A 9 1.84 7.91 -9.19
CA LEU A 9 1.04 7.65 -8.00
C LEU A 9 0.50 6.21 -8.03
N VAL A 10 0.74 5.48 -6.94
CA VAL A 10 0.13 4.17 -6.70
C VAL A 10 -1.29 4.41 -6.18
N PRO A 11 -2.29 3.63 -6.64
CA PRO A 11 -3.66 3.80 -6.16
C PRO A 11 -3.76 3.79 -4.62
N PRO A 12 -4.39 4.81 -4.03
CA PRO A 12 -4.47 4.96 -2.59
C PRO A 12 -5.51 4.00 -1.97
N ALA A 13 -5.40 3.81 -0.66
CA ALA A 13 -6.51 3.28 0.14
C ALA A 13 -7.28 4.45 0.77
N PHE A 14 -8.57 4.57 0.46
CA PHE A 14 -9.51 5.46 1.13
C PHE A 14 -10.21 4.72 2.26
N ILE A 15 -9.94 5.13 3.49
CA ILE A 15 -10.54 4.52 4.69
C ILE A 15 -11.58 5.49 5.24
N LEU A 16 -12.86 5.15 5.09
CA LEU A 16 -13.98 5.95 5.56
C LEU A 16 -14.30 5.63 7.03
N PRO A 17 -14.69 6.63 7.85
CA PRO A 17 -15.10 6.39 9.23
C PRO A 17 -16.43 5.62 9.28
N GLY A 18 -16.48 4.61 10.14
CA GLY A 18 -17.68 3.81 10.37
C GLY A 18 -17.43 2.31 10.21
N VAL A 19 -18.49 1.53 10.41
CA VAL A 19 -18.45 0.07 10.28
C VAL A 19 -18.98 -0.39 8.92
N THR A 20 -19.81 0.45 8.29
CA THR A 20 -20.40 0.21 6.97
C THR A 20 -20.40 1.50 6.17
N CYS A 21 -20.37 1.39 4.85
CA CYS A 21 -20.52 2.49 3.92
C CYS A 21 -21.42 2.03 2.77
N GLU A 22 -22.25 2.92 2.23
CA GLU A 22 -23.10 2.61 1.09
C GLU A 22 -22.23 2.26 -0.13
N THR A 23 -22.61 1.21 -0.86
CA THR A 23 -21.88 0.79 -2.07
C THR A 23 -21.83 1.90 -3.11
N SER A 24 -22.88 2.72 -3.21
CA SER A 24 -22.91 3.93 -4.06
C SER A 24 -21.74 4.90 -3.81
N VAL A 25 -21.30 5.01 -2.55
CA VAL A 25 -20.18 5.88 -2.16
C VAL A 25 -18.84 5.22 -2.48
N MET A 26 -18.76 3.89 -2.37
CA MET A 26 -17.58 3.13 -2.80
C MET A 26 -17.41 3.17 -4.32
N ASP A 27 -18.50 3.00 -5.06
CA ASP A 27 -18.56 2.98 -6.53
C ASP A 27 -18.33 4.37 -7.14
N ALA A 28 -18.61 5.44 -6.39
CA ALA A 28 -18.36 6.81 -6.81
C ALA A 28 -16.87 7.23 -6.71
N CYS A 29 -15.97 6.33 -6.34
CA CYS A 29 -14.54 6.64 -6.25
C CYS A 29 -13.99 7.02 -7.64
N PRO A 30 -13.46 8.24 -7.83
CA PRO A 30 -12.98 8.69 -9.14
C PRO A 30 -11.58 8.16 -9.48
N VAL A 31 -10.96 7.36 -8.58
CA VAL A 31 -9.59 6.87 -8.73
C VAL A 31 -9.63 5.38 -9.04
N ASP A 32 -9.31 5.04 -10.29
CA ASP A 32 -9.26 3.65 -10.73
C ASP A 32 -8.21 2.84 -9.93
N GLY A 33 -8.62 1.66 -9.47
CA GLY A 33 -7.78 0.76 -8.68
C GLY A 33 -7.57 1.19 -7.23
N ALA A 34 -8.21 2.27 -6.76
CA ALA A 34 -8.16 2.65 -5.36
C ALA A 34 -8.93 1.65 -4.49
N LEU A 35 -8.36 1.31 -3.33
CA LEU A 35 -9.06 0.51 -2.34
C LEU A 35 -9.96 1.43 -1.52
N VAL A 36 -11.28 1.27 -1.59
CA VAL A 36 -12.22 1.96 -0.69
C VAL A 36 -12.69 0.99 0.37
N THR A 37 -12.50 1.34 1.64
CA THR A 37 -12.91 0.51 2.78
C THR A 37 -13.32 1.37 3.96
N THR A 38 -13.81 0.73 5.02
CA THR A 38 -14.28 1.40 6.24
C THR A 38 -13.52 0.90 7.46
N ALA A 39 -13.25 1.80 8.40
CA ALA A 39 -12.78 1.44 9.74
C ALA A 39 -13.49 2.30 10.80
N PRO A 40 -13.76 1.77 12.01
CA PRO A 40 -14.49 2.51 13.04
C PRO A 40 -13.88 3.89 13.37
N LYS A 41 -12.56 4.02 13.25
CA LYS A 41 -11.82 5.27 13.47
C LYS A 41 -11.17 5.84 12.20
N ALA A 42 -11.51 5.32 11.02
CA ALA A 42 -10.87 5.65 9.74
C ALA A 42 -9.33 5.47 9.73
N PHE A 43 -8.77 4.66 10.64
CA PHE A 43 -7.35 4.37 10.69
C PHE A 43 -7.03 3.06 9.97
N MET A 44 -5.83 3.03 9.39
CA MET A 44 -5.25 1.80 8.85
C MET A 44 -5.03 0.79 9.97
N ASN A 45 -5.36 -0.47 9.67
CA ASN A 45 -5.07 -1.62 10.50
C ASN A 45 -4.44 -2.71 9.63
N ALA A 46 -3.92 -3.78 10.25
CA ALA A 46 -3.23 -4.85 9.54
C ALA A 46 -4.09 -5.50 8.45
N ALA A 47 -5.38 -5.73 8.69
CA ALA A 47 -6.28 -6.33 7.70
C ALA A 47 -6.47 -5.44 6.46
N ILE A 48 -6.72 -4.14 6.67
CA ILE A 48 -6.84 -3.16 5.58
C ILE A 48 -5.52 -3.02 4.82
N PHE A 49 -4.40 -3.03 5.53
CA PHE A 49 -3.08 -2.98 4.94
C PHE A 49 -2.82 -4.22 4.06
N ASN A 50 -3.19 -5.41 4.51
CA ASN A 50 -3.07 -6.65 3.75
C ASN A 50 -3.91 -6.63 2.47
N THR A 51 -5.16 -6.17 2.55
CA THR A 51 -6.00 -6.00 1.36
C THR A 51 -5.38 -5.00 0.38
N TRP A 52 -4.85 -3.89 0.88
CA TRP A 52 -4.18 -2.90 0.04
C TRP A 52 -2.93 -3.46 -0.65
N LEU A 53 -2.11 -4.28 0.03
CA LEU A 53 -0.95 -4.94 -0.60
C LEU A 53 -1.35 -5.81 -1.80
N VAL A 54 -2.47 -6.52 -1.69
CA VAL A 54 -3.02 -7.32 -2.81
C VAL A 54 -3.45 -6.41 -3.96
N SER A 55 -4.18 -5.33 -3.69
CA SER A 55 -4.60 -4.36 -4.72
C SER A 55 -3.42 -3.68 -5.41
N VAL A 56 -2.37 -3.32 -4.68
CA VAL A 56 -1.14 -2.74 -5.25
C VAL A 56 -0.45 -3.72 -6.19
N ARG A 57 -0.41 -5.00 -5.82
CA ARG A 57 0.16 -6.06 -6.65
C ARG A 57 -0.65 -6.22 -7.95
N GLU A 58 -1.97 -6.25 -7.88
CA GLU A 58 -2.84 -6.32 -9.06
C GLU A 58 -2.63 -5.12 -9.99
N TRP A 59 -2.60 -3.91 -9.43
CA TRP A 59 -2.27 -2.71 -10.19
C TRP A 59 -0.90 -2.81 -10.86
N LYS A 60 0.12 -3.29 -10.13
CA LYS A 60 1.47 -3.46 -10.68
C LYS A 60 1.54 -4.50 -11.81
N LEU A 61 0.77 -5.58 -11.72
CA LEU A 61 0.70 -6.60 -12.79
C LEU A 61 0.20 -5.97 -14.09
N ILE A 62 -0.81 -5.11 -14.01
CA ILE A 62 -1.41 -4.43 -15.17
C ILE A 62 -0.49 -3.31 -15.67
N ALA A 63 0.04 -2.47 -14.78
CA ALA A 63 0.75 -1.25 -15.13
C ALA A 63 2.24 -1.46 -15.44
N ARG A 64 2.90 -2.48 -14.87
CA ARG A 64 4.38 -2.57 -14.83
C ARG A 64 4.99 -3.97 -14.96
N CYS A 65 4.28 -4.95 -15.51
CA CYS A 65 4.80 -6.31 -15.72
C CYS A 65 5.31 -6.99 -14.43
N GLY A 66 4.53 -6.92 -13.34
CA GLY A 66 4.64 -7.86 -12.22
C GLY A 66 5.91 -7.81 -11.36
N PRO A 67 6.12 -8.77 -10.44
CA PRO A 67 7.21 -8.77 -9.46
C PRO A 67 8.61 -8.84 -10.09
N PRO A 68 9.68 -8.38 -9.37
CA PRO A 68 9.71 -8.02 -7.94
C PRO A 68 9.52 -6.52 -7.64
N ALA A 69 9.02 -6.18 -6.44
CA ALA A 69 8.82 -4.80 -5.96
C ALA A 69 9.47 -4.62 -4.57
N VAL A 70 9.92 -3.40 -4.23
CA VAL A 70 10.37 -3.07 -2.86
C VAL A 70 9.47 -1.99 -2.30
N LEU A 71 8.76 -2.29 -1.22
CA LEU A 71 7.91 -1.33 -0.54
C LEU A 71 8.62 -0.78 0.69
N VAL A 72 8.95 0.52 0.64
CA VAL A 72 9.56 1.25 1.76
C VAL A 72 8.47 1.87 2.61
N LEU A 73 8.47 1.57 3.91
CA LEU A 73 7.45 2.04 4.86
C LEU A 73 8.10 2.71 6.07
N ASP A 74 7.33 3.58 6.72
CA ASP A 74 7.68 4.02 8.06
C ASP A 74 7.58 2.82 9.03
N ASN A 75 8.40 2.82 10.09
CA ASN A 75 8.43 1.73 11.06
C ASN A 75 7.22 1.78 12.02
N CYS A 76 6.02 2.00 11.49
CA CYS A 76 4.79 2.02 12.25
C CYS A 76 4.39 0.59 12.65
N SER A 77 4.03 0.39 13.92
CA SER A 77 3.67 -0.92 14.48
C SER A 77 2.53 -1.62 13.75
N SER A 78 1.68 -0.88 13.03
CA SER A 78 0.58 -1.43 12.22
C SER A 78 1.03 -2.22 10.98
N HIS A 79 2.29 -2.08 10.56
CA HIS A 79 2.87 -2.82 9.43
C HIS A 79 3.53 -4.14 9.84
N HIS A 80 3.68 -4.37 11.15
CA HIS A 80 4.30 -5.57 11.71
C HIS A 80 3.22 -6.64 11.96
N CYS A 81 2.87 -7.39 10.91
CA CYS A 81 2.01 -8.55 11.02
C CYS A 81 2.60 -9.71 10.21
N THR A 82 2.63 -10.91 10.79
CA THR A 82 3.15 -12.13 10.14
C THR A 82 2.41 -12.46 8.84
N GLU A 83 1.13 -12.10 8.76
CA GLU A 83 0.34 -12.26 7.54
C GLU A 83 0.80 -11.31 6.42
N SER A 84 1.18 -10.07 6.75
CA SER A 84 1.73 -9.11 5.80
C SER A 84 3.03 -9.61 5.19
N GLU A 85 3.91 -10.22 6.00
CA GLU A 85 5.17 -10.79 5.55
C GLU A 85 4.94 -11.94 4.56
N PHE A 86 3.99 -12.84 4.87
CA PHE A 86 3.63 -13.94 3.97
C PHE A 86 3.03 -13.45 2.64
N ILE A 87 2.15 -12.45 2.69
CA ILE A 87 1.59 -11.82 1.49
C ILE A 87 2.70 -11.15 0.68
N CYS A 88 3.67 -10.52 1.32
CA CYS A 88 4.78 -9.88 0.62
C CYS A 88 5.69 -10.91 -0.06
N ASP A 89 6.07 -11.99 0.64
CA ASP A 89 6.91 -13.06 0.10
C ASP A 89 6.25 -13.75 -1.11
N SER A 90 4.97 -14.15 -0.97
CA SER A 90 4.20 -14.78 -2.05
C SER A 90 3.97 -13.88 -3.27
N ASN A 91 4.06 -12.57 -3.10
CA ASN A 91 3.86 -11.59 -4.16
C ASN A 91 5.17 -10.98 -4.69
N GLY A 92 6.33 -11.44 -4.22
CA GLY A 92 7.64 -10.90 -4.63
C GLY A 92 7.82 -9.44 -4.24
N ILE A 93 7.26 -9.04 -3.10
CA ILE A 93 7.37 -7.71 -2.51
C ILE A 93 8.36 -7.80 -1.34
N VAL A 94 9.41 -6.98 -1.36
CA VAL A 94 10.35 -6.85 -0.25
C VAL A 94 9.93 -5.65 0.60
N LEU A 95 9.66 -5.86 1.89
CA LEU A 95 9.38 -4.79 2.84
C LEU A 95 10.68 -4.22 3.41
N VAL A 96 10.82 -2.90 3.36
CA VAL A 96 11.95 -2.18 3.98
C VAL A 96 11.40 -1.14 4.95
N PHE A 97 11.73 -1.29 6.23
CA PHE A 97 11.35 -0.34 7.28
C PHE A 97 12.45 0.67 7.51
N LEU A 98 12.08 1.95 7.57
CA LEU A 98 13.01 3.02 7.91
C LEU A 98 13.37 3.00 9.41
N PRO A 99 14.56 3.46 9.80
CA PRO A 99 14.91 3.54 11.22
C PRO A 99 13.96 4.49 11.99
N PRO A 100 13.78 4.27 13.31
CA PRO A 100 12.94 5.13 14.14
C PRO A 100 13.33 6.61 14.03
N ASN A 101 12.34 7.52 14.00
CA ASN A 101 12.52 8.99 13.88
C ASN A 101 13.13 9.50 12.55
N ALA A 102 13.15 8.68 11.50
CA ALA A 102 13.55 9.09 10.16
C ALA A 102 12.51 9.93 9.40
N THR A 103 11.49 10.47 10.07
CA THR A 103 10.40 11.25 9.44
C THR A 103 10.92 12.43 8.61
N HIS A 104 12.05 13.00 9.01
CA HIS A 104 12.74 14.09 8.29
C HIS A 104 13.37 13.66 6.95
N LEU A 105 13.55 12.35 6.72
CA LEU A 105 13.98 11.78 5.44
C LEU A 105 12.77 11.48 4.51
N LEU A 106 11.55 11.40 5.06
CA LEU A 106 10.33 10.96 4.35
C LEU A 106 9.85 11.90 3.23
N VAL A 107 10.21 13.18 3.23
CA VAL A 107 9.83 14.10 2.14
C VAL A 107 10.52 13.70 0.81
N SER A 108 11.57 12.88 0.89
CA SER A 108 12.40 12.44 -0.23
C SER A 108 12.32 10.93 -0.55
N ILE A 109 11.66 10.12 0.28
CA ILE A 109 11.51 8.66 0.12
C ILE A 109 10.07 8.25 0.44
N ALA A 110 9.12 8.82 -0.30
CA ALA A 110 8.07 7.98 -0.83
C ALA A 110 8.68 7.39 -2.10
N ASP A 111 8.80 6.07 -2.21
CA ASP A 111 8.41 5.32 -3.42
C ASP A 111 9.05 3.94 -3.54
N ILE A 112 8.24 3.01 -4.07
CA ILE A 112 8.59 1.60 -4.29
C ILE A 112 9.78 1.50 -5.26
N ALA A 113 10.91 0.93 -4.82
CA ALA A 113 12.03 0.64 -5.71
C ALA A 113 11.73 -0.64 -6.52
N VAL A 114 11.71 -0.54 -7.85
CA VAL A 114 11.55 -1.71 -8.72
C VAL A 114 12.93 -2.23 -9.06
N PHE A 115 13.28 -3.43 -8.58
CA PHE A 115 14.44 -4.15 -9.08
C PHE A 115 14.06 -4.87 -10.37
N ARG A 116 14.64 -4.45 -11.47
CA ARG A 116 14.69 -5.25 -12.69
C ARG A 116 15.76 -6.32 -12.47
N MET A 117 15.35 -7.56 -12.23
CA MET A 117 16.29 -8.67 -12.39
C MET A 117 16.48 -8.88 -13.89
N GLU A 118 17.72 -8.72 -14.36
CA GLU A 118 18.18 -9.21 -15.66
C GLU A 118 18.28 -10.74 -15.65
#